data_AF-Q4CPG0-F1
#
_entry.id   AF-Q4CPG0-F1
#
_cell.length_a   1.000
_cell.length_b   1.000
_cell.length_c   1.000
_cell.angle_alpha   90.00
_cell.angle_beta   90.00
_cell.angle_gamma   90.00
#
_symmetry.space_group_name_H-M   'P 1'
#
loop_
_entity.id
_entity.type
_entity.pdbx_description
1 polymer ?
#
loop_
_entity_poly.entity_id
_entity_poly.type
_entity_poly.pdbx_seq_one_letter_code
_entity_poly.pdbx_strand_id
1 'polypeptide(L)'
;MTTLVRRSGIEIKQLMGVSLLLGLFGSLCISGVTSLPTTVAMTFLCYLSGIVPENDYFPRVWFKNNIFTWVYRIYCSDSIGYKYLRPMLHVRHGLPHSDYRHGVRSLSGGHKASSLFPVELKKNPEFYERGGGLVDLKGLGEEYKKGYRGVAVVPVPLLADNYAYLILSFSTKKCAVVDPADPKLVMYMLTVVRYLTGVEFVLTDILTTHKHWDHAGGNLEFMQRLQNKSDAETTELLDAQLKIYGSAIDNPHACTNFVEDGNVLTVAGGGVTVAVFSSPWTHRWLRKIPFRRCSHGF
;
A
#
# COMPACT_ATOMS: atom_id res chain seq x y z
N MET A 1 30.86 5.32 -7.86
CA MET A 1 30.51 4.51 -9.05
C MET A 1 29.62 5.35 -9.93
N THR A 2 30.13 5.77 -11.08
CA THR A 2 29.42 6.54 -12.09
C THR A 2 28.21 5.75 -12.59
N THR A 3 27.01 6.24 -12.30
CA THR A 3 25.79 5.76 -12.96
C THR A 3 25.95 6.00 -14.46
N LEU A 4 26.17 4.91 -15.20
CA LEU A 4 26.06 4.89 -16.65
C LEU A 4 24.72 5.51 -17.03
N VAL A 5 24.77 6.76 -17.49
CA VAL A 5 23.65 7.41 -18.17
C VAL A 5 23.37 6.55 -19.39
N ARG A 6 22.41 5.63 -19.26
CA ARG A 6 21.99 4.73 -20.33
C ARG A 6 21.52 5.63 -21.48
N ARG A 7 22.34 5.70 -22.55
CA ARG A 7 22.07 6.52 -23.73
C ARG A 7 20.65 6.25 -24.23
N SER A 8 19.85 7.31 -24.35
CA SER A 8 18.44 7.31 -24.73
C SER A 8 18.19 7.02 -26.23
N GLY A 9 19.10 6.29 -26.88
CA GLY A 9 18.96 5.93 -28.30
C GLY A 9 18.06 4.71 -28.50
N ILE A 10 17.35 4.67 -29.62
CA ILE A 10 16.65 3.46 -30.06
C ILE A 10 17.72 2.41 -30.41
N GLU A 11 17.70 1.27 -29.73
CA GLU A 11 18.61 0.18 -30.04
C GLU A 11 18.16 -0.52 -31.33
N ILE A 12 19.10 -1.01 -32.16
CA ILE A 12 18.78 -1.69 -33.43
C ILE A 12 17.76 -2.83 -33.24
N LYS A 13 17.85 -3.56 -32.11
CA LYS A 13 16.90 -4.61 -31.75
C LYS A 13 15.46 -4.09 -31.67
N GLN A 14 15.24 -2.86 -31.20
CA GLN A 14 13.92 -2.24 -31.07
C GLN A 14 13.28 -1.90 -32.43
N LEU A 15 14.05 -1.83 -33.51
CA LEU A 15 13.52 -1.63 -34.86
C LEU A 15 13.03 -2.95 -35.48
N MET A 16 13.50 -4.11 -34.98
CA MET A 16 13.14 -5.42 -35.53
C MET A 16 11.67 -5.75 -35.32
N GLY A 17 11.12 -5.52 -34.12
CA GLY A 17 9.72 -5.79 -33.82
C GLY A 17 8.77 -4.91 -34.64
N VAL A 18 9.09 -3.62 -34.77
CA VAL A 18 8.32 -2.68 -35.61
C VAL A 18 8.38 -3.10 -37.07
N SER A 19 9.56 -3.48 -37.57
CA SER A 19 9.74 -3.96 -38.95
C SER A 19 8.98 -5.25 -39.21
N LEU A 20 8.95 -6.18 -38.25
CA LEU A 20 8.22 -7.44 -38.38
C LEU A 20 6.70 -7.21 -38.45
N LEU A 21 6.14 -6.32 -37.62
CA LEU A 21 4.72 -5.96 -37.68
C LEU A 21 4.37 -5.26 -39.01
N LEU A 22 5.21 -4.30 -39.43
CA LEU A 22 5.03 -3.63 -40.71
C LEU A 22 5.16 -4.59 -41.90
N GLY A 23 6.07 -5.56 -41.83
CA GLY A 23 6.23 -6.61 -42.83
C GLY A 23 5.03 -7.57 -42.89
N LEU A 24 4.51 -7.98 -41.73
CA LEU A 24 3.32 -8.84 -41.63
C LEU A 24 2.11 -8.17 -42.27
N PHE A 25 1.79 -6.94 -41.86
CA PHE A 25 0.66 -6.22 -42.46
C PHE A 25 0.96 -5.75 -43.89
N GLY A 26 2.20 -5.42 -44.21
CA GLY A 26 2.64 -5.05 -45.56
C GLY A 26 2.49 -6.18 -46.57
N SER A 27 2.72 -7.44 -46.16
CA SER A 27 2.48 -8.61 -47.01
C SER A 27 1.00 -8.78 -47.36
N LEU A 28 0.09 -8.45 -46.44
CA LEU A 28 -1.36 -8.40 -46.71
C LEU A 28 -1.70 -7.28 -47.70
N CYS A 29 -0.98 -6.16 -47.65
CA CYS A 29 -1.14 -5.08 -48.61
C CYS A 29 -0.70 -5.48 -50.01
N ILE A 30 0.45 -6.16 -50.12
CA ILE A 30 1.02 -6.58 -51.41
C ILE A 30 0.19 -7.70 -52.05
N SER A 31 -0.37 -8.60 -51.26
CA SER A 31 -1.28 -9.65 -51.74
C SER A 31 -2.67 -9.13 -52.12
N GLY A 32 -2.94 -7.82 -51.95
CA GLY A 32 -4.22 -7.19 -52.26
C GLY A 32 -5.33 -7.49 -51.23
N VAL A 33 -5.00 -8.15 -50.11
CA VAL A 33 -5.95 -8.42 -49.03
C VAL A 33 -6.33 -7.14 -48.28
N THR A 34 -5.37 -6.23 -48.11
CA THR A 34 -5.58 -4.93 -47.46
C THR A 34 -5.09 -3.78 -48.33
N SER A 35 -5.59 -2.57 -48.07
CA SER A 35 -5.04 -1.35 -48.64
C SER A 35 -3.87 -0.81 -47.80
N LEU A 36 -3.06 0.08 -48.35
CA LEU A 36 -2.00 0.75 -47.60
C LEU A 36 -2.55 1.53 -46.38
N PRO A 37 -3.65 2.34 -46.51
CA PRO A 37 -4.30 2.95 -45.35
C PRO A 37 -4.74 1.94 -44.28
N THR A 38 -5.32 0.81 -44.68
CA THR A 38 -5.75 -0.25 -43.76
C THR A 38 -4.57 -0.84 -42.99
N THR A 39 -3.45 -1.08 -43.68
CA THR A 39 -2.21 -1.64 -43.12
C THR A 39 -1.59 -0.73 -42.05
N VAL A 40 -1.54 0.56 -42.34
CA VAL A 40 -1.07 1.58 -41.37
C VAL A 40 -2.01 1.64 -40.16
N ALA A 41 -3.33 1.63 -40.40
CA ALA A 41 -4.33 1.65 -39.32
C ALA A 41 -4.24 0.41 -38.42
N MET A 42 -4.06 -0.80 -38.98
CA MET A 42 -3.89 -2.03 -38.20
C MET A 42 -2.64 -1.98 -37.32
N THR A 43 -1.52 -1.52 -37.86
CA THR A 43 -0.27 -1.35 -37.09
C THR A 43 -0.47 -0.36 -35.94
N PHE A 44 -1.14 0.76 -36.20
CA PHE A 44 -1.46 1.77 -35.19
C PHE A 44 -2.44 1.23 -34.12
N LEU A 45 -3.41 0.40 -34.48
CA LEU A 45 -4.31 -0.26 -33.54
C LEU A 45 -3.56 -1.27 -32.65
N CYS A 46 -2.59 -2.02 -33.19
CA CYS A 46 -1.72 -2.88 -32.38
C CYS A 46 -0.90 -2.09 -31.35
N TYR A 47 -0.39 -0.91 -31.72
CA TYR A 47 0.26 0.02 -30.80
C TYR A 47 -0.71 0.52 -29.71
N LEU A 48 -1.83 1.12 -30.13
CA LEU A 48 -2.78 1.73 -29.20
C LEU A 48 -3.42 0.71 -28.26
N SER A 49 -3.71 -0.49 -28.74
CA SER A 49 -4.35 -1.54 -27.94
C SER A 49 -3.47 -2.05 -26.79
N GLY A 50 -2.15 -1.87 -26.86
CA GLY A 50 -1.22 -2.43 -25.86
C GLY A 50 -1.17 -3.96 -25.85
N ILE A 51 -1.66 -4.62 -26.90
CA ILE A 51 -1.64 -6.09 -27.03
C ILE A 51 -0.21 -6.64 -27.10
N VAL A 52 0.73 -5.85 -27.63
CA VAL A 52 2.16 -6.22 -27.65
C VAL A 52 2.74 -6.03 -26.24
N PRO A 53 3.21 -7.09 -25.56
CA PRO A 53 3.80 -6.97 -24.22
C PRO A 53 5.17 -6.29 -24.26
N GLU A 54 5.59 -5.69 -23.14
CA GLU A 54 6.92 -5.04 -23.04
C GLU A 54 8.05 -6.04 -23.32
N ASN A 55 8.92 -5.70 -24.26
CA ASN A 55 10.07 -6.51 -24.65
C ASN A 55 11.16 -5.68 -25.36
N ASP A 56 12.33 -6.28 -25.58
CA ASP A 56 13.50 -5.60 -26.16
C ASP A 56 13.38 -5.28 -27.67
N TYR A 57 12.38 -5.83 -28.36
CA TYR A 57 12.21 -5.70 -29.82
C TYR A 57 11.33 -4.52 -30.23
N PHE A 58 10.72 -3.83 -29.28
CA PHE A 58 9.96 -2.60 -29.54
C PHE A 58 10.50 -1.43 -28.73
N PRO A 59 10.45 -0.20 -29.26
CA PRO A 59 10.86 0.97 -28.51
C PRO A 59 9.97 1.17 -27.28
N ARG A 60 10.53 1.66 -26.17
CA ARG A 60 9.77 1.91 -24.92
C ARG A 60 8.53 2.79 -25.10
N VAL A 61 8.52 3.68 -26.09
CA VAL A 61 7.35 4.51 -26.41
C VAL A 61 6.12 3.68 -26.81
N TRP A 62 6.34 2.46 -27.36
CA TRP A 62 5.30 1.48 -27.69
C TRP A 62 4.43 1.09 -26.51
N PHE A 63 5.03 1.02 -25.33
CA PHE A 63 4.36 0.56 -24.11
C PHE A 63 3.85 1.72 -23.25
N LYS A 64 4.45 2.91 -23.37
CA LYS A 64 4.14 4.07 -22.52
C LYS A 64 2.88 4.85 -22.90
N ASN A 65 2.39 4.67 -24.12
CA ASN A 65 1.32 5.50 -24.69
C ASN A 65 0.14 4.69 -25.22
N ASN A 66 0.03 3.41 -24.81
CA ASN A 66 -1.12 2.58 -25.12
C ASN A 66 -2.36 2.98 -24.32
N ILE A 67 -3.53 2.46 -24.72
CA ILE A 67 -4.82 2.73 -24.12
C ILE A 67 -4.85 2.40 -22.63
N PHE A 68 -4.19 1.32 -22.19
CA PHE A 68 -4.13 0.95 -20.78
C PHE A 68 -3.41 2.00 -19.95
N THR A 69 -2.33 2.59 -20.46
CA THR A 69 -1.61 3.66 -19.76
C THR A 69 -2.47 4.91 -19.65
N TRP A 70 -3.23 5.24 -20.70
CA TRP A 70 -4.18 6.36 -20.67
C TRP A 70 -5.32 6.12 -19.69
N VAL A 71 -5.97 4.96 -19.75
CA VAL A 71 -7.03 4.56 -18.81
C VAL A 71 -6.51 4.54 -17.38
N TYR A 72 -5.29 4.04 -17.17
CA TYR A 72 -4.64 4.02 -15.86
C TYR A 72 -4.37 5.43 -15.33
N ARG A 73 -3.93 6.37 -16.19
CA ARG A 73 -3.77 7.79 -15.82
C ARG A 73 -5.10 8.43 -15.46
N ILE A 74 -6.16 8.14 -16.21
CA ILE A 74 -7.52 8.62 -15.89
C ILE A 74 -7.97 8.03 -14.54
N TYR A 75 -7.78 6.73 -14.34
CA TYR A 75 -8.08 6.05 -13.09
C TYR A 75 -7.32 6.64 -11.90
N CYS A 76 -6.05 7.00 -12.06
CA CYS A 76 -5.24 7.61 -11.00
C CYS A 76 -5.34 9.14 -10.93
N SER A 77 -6.21 9.79 -11.72
CA SER A 77 -6.37 11.25 -11.71
C SER A 77 -7.32 11.71 -10.61
N ASP A 78 -7.08 12.90 -10.05
CA ASP A 78 -8.00 13.46 -9.05
C ASP A 78 -9.35 13.88 -9.66
N SER A 79 -9.31 14.43 -10.88
CA SER A 79 -10.49 15.00 -11.55
C SER A 79 -11.51 13.95 -11.98
N ILE A 80 -11.07 12.75 -12.36
CA ILE A 80 -11.95 11.67 -12.84
C ILE A 80 -11.87 10.46 -11.90
N GLY A 81 -10.65 9.97 -11.68
CA GLY A 81 -10.37 8.76 -10.93
C GLY A 81 -10.83 8.84 -9.48
N TYR A 82 -10.26 9.78 -8.71
CA TYR A 82 -10.59 9.97 -7.30
C TYR A 82 -12.05 10.39 -7.09
N LYS A 83 -12.54 11.29 -7.93
CA LYS A 83 -13.86 11.91 -7.79
C LYS A 83 -15.01 10.98 -8.17
N TYR A 84 -14.89 10.22 -9.25
CA TYR A 84 -16.01 9.43 -9.80
C TYR A 84 -15.75 7.93 -9.81
N LEU A 85 -14.55 7.49 -10.22
CA LEU A 85 -14.28 6.05 -10.36
C LEU A 85 -14.04 5.36 -9.01
N ARG A 86 -13.31 6.01 -8.09
CA ARG A 86 -13.03 5.47 -6.75
C ARG A 86 -14.31 5.07 -6.00
N PRO A 87 -15.30 5.96 -5.76
CA PRO A 87 -16.49 5.57 -5.02
C PRO A 87 -17.33 4.50 -5.72
N MET A 88 -17.21 4.34 -7.04
CA MET A 88 -17.89 3.31 -7.81
C MET A 88 -17.19 1.95 -7.75
N LEU A 89 -15.86 1.92 -7.86
CA LEU A 89 -15.06 0.69 -7.90
C LEU A 89 -14.67 0.18 -6.52
N HIS A 90 -14.46 1.09 -5.57
CA HIS A 90 -14.02 0.81 -4.20
C HIS A 90 -15.09 1.27 -3.22
N VAL A 91 -16.22 0.55 -3.26
CA VAL A 91 -17.36 0.82 -2.37
C VAL A 91 -16.95 0.53 -0.93
N ARG A 92 -17.28 1.44 -0.03
CA ARG A 92 -17.09 1.25 1.41
C ARG A 92 -18.20 0.36 1.96
N HIS A 93 -17.83 -0.68 2.68
CA HIS A 93 -18.77 -1.62 3.29
C HIS A 93 -18.89 -1.34 4.79
N GLY A 94 -20.13 -1.31 5.30
CA GLY A 94 -20.38 -1.12 6.73
C GLY A 94 -20.07 -2.33 7.60
N LEU A 95 -19.95 -3.52 6.99
CA LEU A 95 -19.60 -4.77 7.65
C LEU A 95 -18.22 -5.23 7.16
N PRO A 96 -17.30 -5.63 8.07
CA PRO A 96 -15.99 -6.13 7.67
C PRO A 96 -16.13 -7.49 6.99
N HIS A 97 -15.36 -7.71 5.92
CA HIS A 97 -15.34 -9.00 5.18
C HIS A 97 -14.61 -10.13 5.92
N SER A 98 -13.90 -9.81 6.99
CA SER A 98 -13.22 -10.79 7.84
C SER A 98 -13.23 -10.38 9.30
N ASP A 99 -12.98 -11.34 10.19
CA ASP A 99 -12.90 -11.08 11.63
C ASP A 99 -11.51 -10.54 12.01
N TYR A 100 -11.46 -9.26 12.36
CA TYR A 100 -10.24 -8.56 12.76
C TYR A 100 -9.52 -9.22 13.96
N ARG A 101 -10.25 -9.97 14.80
CA ARG A 101 -9.69 -10.59 16.02
C ARG A 101 -8.71 -11.72 15.70
N HIS A 102 -8.85 -12.41 14.56
CA HIS A 102 -7.97 -13.54 14.21
C HIS A 102 -6.55 -13.13 13.76
N GLY A 103 -6.30 -11.84 13.55
CA GLY A 103 -5.05 -11.37 12.97
C GLY A 103 -4.21 -10.47 13.86
N VAL A 104 -4.61 -10.20 15.11
CA VAL A 104 -3.80 -9.35 16.00
C VAL A 104 -2.49 -10.07 16.36
N ARG A 105 -1.36 -9.36 16.27
CA ARG A 105 -0.01 -9.88 16.52
C ARG A 105 0.77 -9.01 17.49
N SER A 106 1.52 -9.61 18.41
CA SER A 106 2.42 -8.88 19.33
C SER A 106 3.87 -8.96 18.88
N LEU A 107 4.42 -7.89 18.33
CA LEU A 107 5.73 -7.91 17.70
C LEU A 107 6.88 -7.78 18.71
N SER A 108 6.63 -7.19 19.87
CA SER A 108 7.62 -7.02 20.93
C SER A 108 6.97 -6.97 22.31
N GLY A 109 7.81 -6.93 23.37
CA GLY A 109 7.35 -6.81 24.77
C GLY A 109 7.11 -8.13 25.51
N GLY A 110 7.52 -9.27 24.95
CA GLY A 110 7.59 -10.55 25.67
C GLY A 110 6.24 -11.19 26.03
N HIS A 111 5.13 -10.71 25.47
CA HIS A 111 3.81 -11.27 25.71
C HIS A 111 3.70 -12.69 25.14
N LYS A 112 3.39 -13.68 25.99
CA LYS A 112 3.15 -15.05 25.56
C LYS A 112 1.80 -15.14 24.84
N ALA A 113 1.87 -15.20 23.52
CA ALA A 113 0.71 -15.45 22.67
C ALA A 113 -0.01 -16.75 23.03
N SER A 114 -1.33 -16.68 23.23
CA SER A 114 -2.19 -17.86 23.23
C SER A 114 -2.48 -18.23 21.78
N SER A 115 -1.99 -19.38 21.36
CA SER A 115 -2.37 -19.93 20.06
C SER A 115 -3.79 -20.46 20.15
N LEU A 116 -4.68 -19.97 19.27
CA LEU A 116 -5.99 -20.57 19.04
C LEU A 116 -5.89 -21.95 18.37
N PHE A 117 -4.74 -22.28 17.76
CA PHE A 117 -4.53 -23.58 17.13
C PHE A 117 -4.24 -24.67 18.17
N PRO A 118 -4.88 -25.85 18.03
CA PRO A 118 -4.57 -27.06 18.80
C PRO A 118 -3.06 -27.34 18.84
N VAL A 119 -2.58 -27.93 19.94
CA VAL A 119 -1.15 -28.21 20.16
C VAL A 119 -0.56 -29.06 19.03
N GLU A 120 -1.37 -29.96 18.46
CA GLU A 120 -1.03 -30.87 17.37
C GLU A 120 -0.71 -30.13 16.06
N LEU A 121 -1.25 -28.92 15.88
CA LEU A 121 -0.97 -28.05 14.73
C LEU A 121 0.22 -27.12 14.95
N LYS A 122 0.78 -27.05 16.17
CA LYS A 122 2.00 -26.28 16.47
C LYS A 122 3.28 -27.00 16.02
N LYS A 123 3.26 -27.61 14.83
CA LYS A 123 4.41 -28.31 14.26
C LYS A 123 5.56 -27.38 13.87
N ASN A 124 5.27 -26.09 13.67
CA ASN A 124 6.26 -25.08 13.29
C ASN A 124 6.26 -23.90 14.28
N PRO A 125 6.98 -24.01 15.42
CA PRO A 125 7.05 -22.93 16.40
C PRO A 125 7.68 -21.65 15.83
N GLU A 126 8.64 -21.77 14.91
CA GLU A 126 9.33 -20.64 14.29
C GLU A 126 8.36 -19.73 13.50
N PHE A 127 7.36 -20.32 12.84
CA PHE A 127 6.31 -19.56 12.15
C PHE A 127 5.57 -18.60 13.10
N TYR A 128 5.19 -19.10 14.29
CA TYR A 128 4.47 -18.30 15.28
C TYR A 128 5.38 -17.26 15.95
N GLU A 129 6.63 -17.63 16.22
CA GLU A 129 7.61 -16.71 16.82
C GLU A 129 7.95 -15.55 15.87
N ARG A 130 8.16 -15.83 14.58
CA ARG A 130 8.40 -14.81 13.56
C ARG A 130 7.19 -13.91 13.31
N GLY A 131 5.98 -14.43 13.51
CA GLY A 131 4.73 -13.69 13.32
C GLY A 131 4.35 -12.78 14.50
N GLY A 132 5.10 -12.80 15.62
CA GLY A 132 4.74 -12.08 16.85
C GLY A 132 3.67 -12.76 17.70
N GLY A 133 3.24 -13.97 17.32
CA GLY A 133 2.21 -14.71 18.04
C GLY A 133 0.81 -14.05 18.04
N LEU A 134 -0.22 -14.88 18.12
CA LEU A 134 -1.62 -14.44 18.16
C LEU A 134 -1.99 -13.96 19.58
N VAL A 135 -2.63 -12.81 19.67
CA VAL A 135 -3.07 -12.21 20.95
C VAL A 135 -4.45 -11.60 20.77
N ASP A 136 -5.19 -11.43 21.87
CA ASP A 136 -6.42 -10.65 21.85
C ASP A 136 -6.20 -9.26 22.46
N LEU A 137 -7.01 -8.28 22.06
CA LEU A 137 -6.85 -6.89 22.48
C LEU A 137 -7.11 -6.68 23.97
N LYS A 138 -8.04 -7.44 24.56
CA LYS A 138 -8.34 -7.34 25.99
C LYS A 138 -7.18 -7.87 26.82
N GLY A 139 -6.64 -9.02 26.44
CA GLY A 139 -5.42 -9.60 27.02
C GLY A 139 -4.23 -8.65 26.93
N LEU A 140 -4.01 -8.02 25.77
CA LEU A 140 -2.98 -6.97 25.64
C LEU A 140 -3.21 -5.79 26.59
N GLY A 141 -4.45 -5.39 26.83
CA GLY A 141 -4.80 -4.36 27.81
C GLY A 141 -4.47 -4.76 29.25
N GLU A 142 -4.75 -5.99 29.65
CA GLU A 142 -4.38 -6.49 30.98
C GLU A 142 -2.86 -6.57 31.17
N GLU A 143 -2.14 -6.95 30.13
CA GLU A 143 -0.68 -7.01 30.16
C GLU A 143 -0.06 -5.61 30.15
N TYR A 144 -0.67 -4.65 29.48
CA TYR A 144 -0.30 -3.25 29.56
C TYR A 144 -0.36 -2.73 31.01
N LYS A 145 -1.40 -3.08 31.76
CA LYS A 145 -1.52 -2.76 33.19
C LYS A 145 -0.42 -3.41 34.03
N LYS A 146 0.08 -4.58 33.63
CA LYS A 146 1.21 -5.28 34.25
C LYS A 146 2.59 -4.78 33.80
N GLY A 147 2.65 -3.74 32.97
CA GLY A 147 3.91 -3.13 32.52
C GLY A 147 4.34 -3.49 31.10
N TYR A 148 3.51 -4.16 30.29
CA TYR A 148 3.80 -4.36 28.87
C TYR A 148 3.93 -3.02 28.14
N ARG A 149 5.01 -2.83 27.39
CA ARG A 149 5.29 -1.62 26.59
C ARG A 149 5.70 -1.95 25.16
N GLY A 150 5.28 -3.11 24.67
CA GLY A 150 5.64 -3.60 23.35
C GLY A 150 4.83 -2.96 22.22
N VAL A 151 4.99 -3.56 21.04
CA VAL A 151 4.31 -3.15 19.81
C VAL A 151 3.36 -4.26 19.38
N ALA A 152 2.16 -3.90 18.97
CA ALA A 152 1.19 -4.83 18.39
C ALA A 152 0.72 -4.35 17.02
N VAL A 153 0.30 -5.29 16.16
CA VAL A 153 -0.33 -5.00 14.87
C VAL A 153 -1.74 -5.57 14.85
N VAL A 154 -2.69 -4.75 14.42
CA VAL A 154 -4.11 -5.09 14.31
C VAL A 154 -4.53 -4.93 12.86
N PRO A 155 -5.01 -5.99 12.17
CA PRO A 155 -5.58 -5.83 10.85
C PRO A 155 -6.93 -5.12 10.94
N VAL A 156 -7.21 -4.30 9.95
CA VAL A 156 -8.47 -3.60 9.76
C VAL A 156 -9.00 -4.03 8.39
N PRO A 157 -10.00 -4.93 8.32
CA PRO A 157 -10.63 -5.32 7.06
C PRO A 157 -11.29 -4.09 6.44
N LEU A 158 -10.91 -3.76 5.20
CA LEU A 158 -11.37 -2.60 4.46
C LEU A 158 -12.05 -3.01 3.16
N LEU A 159 -12.98 -2.17 2.70
CA LEU A 159 -13.67 -2.32 1.41
C LEU A 159 -14.29 -3.72 1.29
N ALA A 160 -14.29 -4.31 0.09
CA ALA A 160 -14.82 -5.65 -0.13
C ALA A 160 -13.80 -6.76 0.22
N ASP A 161 -12.51 -6.49 0.03
CA ASP A 161 -11.48 -7.54 0.00
C ASP A 161 -10.06 -7.06 0.37
N ASN A 162 -9.90 -5.87 0.97
CA ASN A 162 -8.59 -5.30 1.30
C ASN A 162 -8.36 -5.13 2.81
N TYR A 163 -7.17 -4.72 3.22
CA TYR A 163 -6.80 -4.53 4.63
C TYR A 163 -5.94 -3.29 4.83
N ALA A 164 -6.27 -2.54 5.89
CA ALA A 164 -5.32 -1.67 6.57
C ALA A 164 -4.69 -2.39 7.77
N TYR A 165 -3.61 -1.83 8.31
CA TYR A 165 -2.95 -2.36 9.51
C TYR A 165 -2.66 -1.24 10.49
N LEU A 166 -3.25 -1.31 11.68
CA LEU A 166 -2.88 -0.45 12.81
C LEU A 166 -1.63 -1.01 13.47
N ILE A 167 -0.64 -0.14 13.69
CA ILE A 167 0.59 -0.44 14.42
C ILE A 167 0.52 0.32 15.74
N LEU A 168 0.36 -0.40 16.83
CA LEU A 168 0.13 0.13 18.17
C LEU A 168 1.43 0.12 18.95
N SER A 169 1.84 1.28 19.48
CA SER A 169 2.97 1.39 20.39
C SER A 169 2.48 1.61 21.82
N PHE A 170 2.58 0.58 22.67
CA PHE A 170 2.14 0.68 24.06
C PHE A 170 3.11 1.50 24.92
N SER A 171 4.35 1.72 24.47
CA SER A 171 5.30 2.60 25.15
C SER A 171 4.91 4.07 25.03
N THR A 172 4.51 4.50 23.83
CA THR A 172 4.19 5.90 23.52
C THR A 172 2.70 6.21 23.57
N LYS A 173 1.83 5.18 23.63
CA LYS A 173 0.36 5.32 23.45
C LYS A 173 -0.01 6.01 22.14
N LYS A 174 0.82 5.85 21.12
CA LYS A 174 0.58 6.37 19.77
C LYS A 174 0.47 5.20 18.81
N CYS A 175 -0.13 5.43 17.65
CA CYS A 175 -0.24 4.43 16.61
C CYS A 175 0.06 5.02 15.23
N ALA A 176 0.42 4.13 14.32
CA ALA A 176 0.48 4.38 12.89
C ALA A 176 -0.53 3.48 12.18
N VAL A 177 -0.93 3.83 10.96
CA VAL A 177 -1.79 2.97 10.13
C VAL A 177 -1.19 2.80 8.74
N VAL A 178 -1.24 1.58 8.22
CA VAL A 178 -0.83 1.27 6.84
C VAL A 178 -2.07 1.22 5.94
N ASP A 179 -2.00 1.89 4.80
CA ASP A 179 -3.01 1.89 3.72
C ASP A 179 -4.48 2.15 4.16
N PRO A 180 -4.76 3.27 4.86
CA PRO A 180 -6.08 3.50 5.44
C PRO A 180 -7.08 4.09 4.42
N ALA A 181 -7.48 3.30 3.42
CA ALA A 181 -8.36 3.76 2.34
C ALA A 181 -9.79 4.16 2.79
N ASP A 182 -10.23 3.67 3.95
CA ASP A 182 -11.49 4.03 4.60
C ASP A 182 -11.25 4.65 5.99
N PRO A 183 -11.16 5.99 6.08
CA PRO A 183 -10.92 6.68 7.34
C PRO A 183 -12.01 6.41 8.38
N LYS A 184 -13.28 6.31 7.97
CA LYS A 184 -14.39 6.08 8.90
C LYS A 184 -14.21 4.73 9.61
N LEU A 185 -13.88 3.69 8.85
CA LEU A 185 -13.70 2.35 9.41
C LEU A 185 -12.42 2.25 10.27
N VAL A 186 -11.33 2.91 9.83
CA VAL A 186 -10.09 2.97 10.61
C VAL A 186 -10.29 3.68 11.95
N MET A 187 -10.99 4.82 11.96
CA MET A 187 -11.29 5.57 13.19
C MET A 187 -12.18 4.76 14.14
N TYR A 188 -13.22 4.12 13.61
CA TYR A 188 -14.05 3.21 14.38
C TYR A 188 -13.24 2.06 15.00
N MET A 189 -12.35 1.44 14.22
CA MET A 189 -11.47 0.39 14.73
C MET A 189 -10.48 0.89 15.78
N LEU A 190 -9.97 2.11 15.65
CA LEU A 190 -9.12 2.72 16.68
C LEU A 190 -9.90 2.91 17.98
N THR A 191 -11.15 3.38 17.92
CA THR A 191 -12.05 3.47 19.10
C THR A 191 -12.27 2.09 19.75
N VAL A 192 -12.51 1.04 18.96
CA VAL A 192 -12.65 -0.34 19.46
C VAL A 192 -11.35 -0.81 20.13
N VAL A 193 -10.20 -0.55 19.53
CA VAL A 193 -8.88 -0.89 20.10
C VAL A 193 -8.67 -0.18 21.44
N ARG A 194 -8.97 1.13 21.52
CA ARG A 194 -8.88 1.90 22.77
C ARG A 194 -9.77 1.31 23.85
N TYR A 195 -11.03 1.01 23.52
CA TYR A 195 -11.98 0.41 24.46
C TYR A 195 -11.50 -0.95 24.99
N LEU A 196 -11.06 -1.86 24.10
CA LEU A 196 -10.66 -3.21 24.49
C LEU A 196 -9.34 -3.25 25.25
N THR A 197 -8.38 -2.39 24.89
CA THR A 197 -7.06 -2.34 25.55
C THR A 197 -7.06 -1.47 26.80
N GLY A 198 -8.00 -0.53 26.94
CA GLY A 198 -7.98 0.50 27.97
C GLY A 198 -6.84 1.52 27.79
N VAL A 199 -6.29 1.65 26.58
CA VAL A 199 -5.19 2.56 26.26
C VAL A 199 -5.66 3.64 25.30
N GLU A 200 -5.35 4.90 25.61
CA GLU A 200 -5.73 6.06 24.79
C GLU A 200 -4.77 6.27 23.62
N PHE A 201 -4.84 5.38 22.63
CA PHE A 201 -4.05 5.50 21.41
C PHE A 201 -4.46 6.71 20.57
N VAL A 202 -3.46 7.47 20.11
CA VAL A 202 -3.63 8.56 19.13
C VAL A 202 -2.90 8.21 17.84
N LEU A 203 -3.56 8.40 16.69
CA LEU A 203 -2.99 8.17 15.37
C LEU A 203 -2.08 9.34 14.96
N THR A 204 -0.78 9.05 14.78
CA THR A 204 0.24 10.08 14.45
C THR A 204 0.78 9.95 13.04
N ASP A 205 0.72 8.74 12.45
CA ASP A 205 1.37 8.46 11.18
C ASP A 205 0.49 7.58 10.27
N ILE A 206 0.41 7.93 8.99
CA ILE A 206 -0.16 7.11 7.92
C ILE A 206 0.98 6.67 7.01
N LEU A 207 1.08 5.37 6.74
CA LEU A 207 2.07 4.77 5.85
C LEU A 207 1.36 4.24 4.60
N THR A 208 1.62 4.84 3.45
CA THR A 208 0.96 4.46 2.19
C THR A 208 1.92 3.63 1.33
N THR A 209 1.53 2.39 1.01
CA THR A 209 2.34 1.47 0.21
C THR A 209 2.44 1.91 -1.25
N HIS A 210 1.35 2.44 -1.82
CA HIS A 210 1.30 2.97 -3.18
C HIS A 210 0.05 3.82 -3.41
N LYS A 211 0.01 4.55 -4.53
CA LYS A 211 -0.98 5.60 -4.79
C LYS A 211 -2.41 5.16 -5.15
N HIS A 212 -2.67 3.86 -5.30
CA HIS A 212 -4.01 3.40 -5.68
C HIS A 212 -5.03 3.72 -4.59
N TRP A 213 -6.28 3.97 -4.98
CA TRP A 213 -7.27 4.55 -4.07
C TRP A 213 -7.74 3.60 -2.97
N ASP A 214 -7.66 2.30 -3.21
CA ASP A 214 -7.85 1.24 -2.23
C ASP A 214 -6.71 1.13 -1.22
N HIS A 215 -5.68 1.98 -1.34
CA HIS A 215 -4.58 2.14 -0.38
C HIS A 215 -4.49 3.58 0.14
N ALA A 216 -4.33 4.55 -0.76
CA ALA A 216 -4.12 5.98 -0.47
C ALA A 216 -5.42 6.80 -0.41
N GLY A 217 -6.57 6.23 -0.77
CA GLY A 217 -7.79 7.00 -1.04
C GLY A 217 -8.39 7.69 0.17
N GLY A 218 -8.02 7.29 1.38
CA GLY A 218 -8.45 7.90 2.63
C GLY A 218 -7.57 9.07 3.11
N ASN A 219 -6.36 9.23 2.56
CA ASN A 219 -5.37 10.19 3.06
C ASN A 219 -5.90 11.63 3.11
N LEU A 220 -6.51 12.09 2.00
CA LEU A 220 -7.10 13.44 1.95
C LEU A 220 -8.23 13.61 2.96
N GLU A 221 -9.08 12.59 3.14
CA GLU A 221 -10.20 12.67 4.09
C GLU A 221 -9.69 12.72 5.55
N PHE A 222 -8.57 12.08 5.90
CA PHE A 222 -7.93 12.30 7.21
C PHE A 222 -7.49 13.74 7.40
N MET A 223 -6.84 14.34 6.39
CA MET A 223 -6.41 15.74 6.45
C MET A 223 -7.60 16.70 6.55
N GLN A 224 -8.70 16.41 5.85
CA GLN A 224 -9.93 17.20 5.93
C GLN A 224 -10.58 17.10 7.31
N ARG A 225 -10.58 15.92 7.94
CA ARG A 225 -11.06 15.74 9.32
C ARG A 225 -10.29 16.61 10.30
N LEU A 226 -8.96 16.66 10.20
CA LEU A 226 -8.13 17.53 11.05
C LEU A 226 -8.44 19.03 10.91
N GLN A 227 -8.88 19.46 9.73
CA GLN A 227 -9.31 20.85 9.51
C GLN A 227 -10.67 21.16 10.13
N ASN A 228 -11.52 20.14 10.30
CA ASN A 228 -12.82 20.27 10.93
C ASN A 228 -12.73 20.15 12.46
N LYS A 229 -12.28 21.23 13.11
CA LYS A 229 -12.10 21.31 14.57
C LYS A 229 -13.38 21.11 15.40
N SER A 230 -14.57 21.12 14.79
CA SER A 230 -15.84 20.89 15.50
C SER A 230 -16.07 19.41 15.85
N ASP A 231 -15.29 18.51 15.29
CA ASP A 231 -15.38 17.08 15.54
C ASP A 231 -14.52 16.65 16.74
N ALA A 232 -15.18 16.44 17.88
CA ALA A 232 -14.54 16.01 19.12
C ALA A 232 -13.84 14.64 18.96
N GLU A 233 -14.43 13.70 18.20
CA GLU A 233 -13.85 12.37 17.95
C GLU A 233 -12.51 12.52 17.21
N THR A 234 -12.47 13.39 16.20
CA THR A 234 -11.23 13.67 15.46
C THR A 234 -10.14 14.26 16.35
N THR A 235 -10.49 15.21 17.23
CA THR A 235 -9.52 15.91 18.10
C THR A 235 -8.86 14.95 19.11
N GLU A 236 -9.57 13.90 19.51
CA GLU A 236 -9.08 12.93 20.47
C GLU A 236 -8.26 11.79 19.84
N LEU A 237 -8.63 11.38 18.62
CA LEU A 237 -8.06 10.19 17.97
C LEU A 237 -6.94 10.52 16.99
N LEU A 238 -6.89 11.72 16.42
CA LEU A 238 -5.88 12.12 15.45
C LEU A 238 -4.91 13.14 16.05
N ASP A 239 -3.62 12.97 15.76
CA ASP A 239 -2.62 13.98 16.06
C ASP A 239 -2.78 15.19 15.13
N ALA A 240 -2.72 16.40 15.69
CA ALA A 240 -2.83 17.63 14.91
C ALA A 240 -1.73 17.78 13.85
N GLN A 241 -0.59 17.09 14.03
CA GLN A 241 0.53 17.05 13.09
C GLN A 241 0.65 15.68 12.41
N LEU A 242 -0.48 15.06 12.08
CA LEU A 242 -0.53 13.78 11.36
C LEU A 242 0.40 13.78 10.14
N LYS A 243 1.29 12.80 10.09
CA LYS A 243 2.25 12.63 8.99
C LYS A 243 1.77 11.55 8.04
N ILE A 244 1.81 11.82 6.75
CA ILE A 244 1.45 10.88 5.70
C ILE A 244 2.71 10.56 4.90
N TYR A 245 3.19 9.32 5.03
CA TYR A 245 4.36 8.82 4.36
C TYR A 245 4.01 8.06 3.08
N GLY A 246 4.83 8.22 2.06
CA GLY A 246 4.71 7.53 0.79
C GLY A 246 5.91 7.76 -0.11
N SER A 247 6.02 7.02 -1.21
CA SER A 247 7.15 7.23 -2.12
C SER A 247 7.01 8.50 -2.95
N ALA A 248 8.13 9.21 -3.16
CA ALA A 248 8.20 10.32 -4.10
C ALA A 248 7.83 9.90 -5.54
N ILE A 249 8.14 8.66 -5.92
CA ILE A 249 7.88 8.13 -7.27
C ILE A 249 6.38 7.90 -7.48
N ASP A 250 5.70 7.36 -6.47
CA ASP A 250 4.27 7.10 -6.56
C ASP A 250 3.46 8.37 -6.30
N ASN A 251 3.96 9.23 -5.41
CA ASN A 251 3.31 10.44 -4.95
C ASN A 251 1.85 10.18 -4.52
N PRO A 252 1.62 9.35 -3.48
CA PRO A 252 0.27 9.06 -3.03
C PRO A 252 -0.44 10.35 -2.58
N HIS A 253 -1.76 10.36 -2.74
CA HIS A 253 -2.56 11.56 -2.50
C HIS A 253 -2.42 12.05 -1.06
N ALA A 254 -2.33 13.38 -0.90
CA ALA A 254 -2.09 14.07 0.37
C ALA A 254 -0.83 13.63 1.16
N CYS A 255 0.16 13.03 0.50
CA CYS A 255 1.45 12.69 1.12
C CYS A 255 2.19 13.95 1.62
N THR A 256 2.65 13.93 2.87
CA THR A 256 3.41 15.03 3.48
C THR A 256 4.90 14.72 3.60
N ASN A 257 5.26 13.44 3.63
CA ASN A 257 6.63 12.98 3.89
C ASN A 257 7.03 11.91 2.86
N PHE A 258 7.85 12.28 1.90
CA PHE A 258 8.34 11.33 0.92
C PHE A 258 9.46 10.46 1.49
N VAL A 259 9.46 9.19 1.08
CA VAL A 259 10.46 8.19 1.51
C VAL A 259 11.01 7.42 0.32
N GLU A 260 12.23 6.91 0.49
CA GLU A 260 12.99 6.17 -0.51
C GLU A 260 13.44 4.80 0.04
N ASP A 261 13.93 3.95 -0.87
CA ASP A 261 14.45 2.62 -0.52
C ASP A 261 15.59 2.72 0.49
N GLY A 262 15.58 1.83 1.49
CA GLY A 262 16.59 1.80 2.54
C GLY A 262 16.43 2.89 3.62
N ASN A 263 15.46 3.80 3.51
CA ASN A 263 15.13 4.71 4.60
C ASN A 263 14.66 3.93 5.84
N VAL A 264 14.99 4.47 7.02
CA VAL A 264 14.50 3.97 8.31
C VAL A 264 13.73 5.09 8.98
N LEU A 265 12.45 4.85 9.26
CA LEU A 265 11.52 5.80 9.85
C LEU A 265 11.26 5.44 11.31
N THR A 266 11.00 6.45 12.13
CA THR A 266 10.39 6.27 13.44
C THR A 266 8.95 6.79 13.39
N VAL A 267 8.00 5.94 13.78
CA VAL A 267 6.55 6.18 13.70
C VAL A 267 5.90 5.87 15.05
N ALA A 268 4.60 6.11 15.17
CA ALA A 268 3.84 5.95 16.41
C ALA A 268 4.50 6.73 17.57
N GLY A 269 4.76 8.02 17.35
CA GLY A 269 5.44 8.89 18.31
C GLY A 269 6.87 8.46 18.66
N GLY A 270 7.54 7.73 17.77
CA GLY A 270 8.90 7.21 17.98
C GLY A 270 8.98 5.83 18.65
N GLY A 271 7.83 5.21 18.97
CA GLY A 271 7.80 3.90 19.61
C GLY A 271 8.05 2.72 18.66
N VAL A 272 8.04 2.97 17.35
CA VAL A 272 8.23 1.95 16.33
C VAL A 272 9.22 2.40 15.27
N THR A 273 10.19 1.54 14.96
CA THR A 273 11.11 1.71 13.82
C THR A 273 10.64 0.89 12.62
N VAL A 274 10.51 1.53 11.47
CA VAL A 274 10.08 0.92 10.20
C VAL A 274 11.18 1.08 9.16
N ALA A 275 11.60 -0.02 8.52
CA ALA A 275 12.49 0.02 7.36
C ALA A 275 11.68 0.03 6.06
N VAL A 276 12.07 0.91 5.13
CA VAL A 276 11.41 1.11 3.84
C VAL A 276 12.10 0.28 2.78
N PHE A 277 11.32 -0.51 2.02
CA PHE A 277 11.80 -1.34 0.93
C PHE A 277 11.00 -1.09 -0.34
N SER A 278 11.70 -0.82 -1.42
CA SER A 278 11.19 -0.81 -2.77
C SER A 278 11.08 -2.22 -3.32
N SER A 279 10.08 -2.48 -4.16
CA SER A 279 9.99 -3.72 -4.92
C SER A 279 10.17 -3.42 -6.42
N PRO A 280 11.07 -4.10 -7.16
CA PRO A 280 11.49 -3.65 -8.49
C PRO A 280 10.43 -3.71 -9.61
N TRP A 281 9.22 -4.19 -9.35
CA TRP A 281 8.27 -4.59 -10.41
C TRP A 281 6.88 -4.01 -10.28
N THR A 282 6.62 -3.28 -9.21
CA THR A 282 5.41 -2.50 -9.02
C THR A 282 5.87 -1.29 -8.25
N HIS A 283 5.54 -0.10 -8.72
CA HIS A 283 5.42 1.12 -7.94
C HIS A 283 4.69 0.82 -6.59
N ARG A 284 5.40 0.24 -5.62
CA ARG A 284 4.88 -0.42 -4.41
C ARG A 284 6.00 -0.41 -3.38
N TRP A 285 5.87 0.46 -2.39
CA TRP A 285 6.95 1.02 -1.57
C TRP A 285 6.93 0.64 -0.09
N LEU A 286 6.06 -0.29 0.32
CA LEU A 286 6.08 -0.84 1.67
C LEU A 286 5.77 -2.33 1.60
N ARG A 287 6.72 -3.15 1.14
CA ARG A 287 6.65 -4.60 1.37
C ARG A 287 7.32 -4.94 2.69
N LYS A 288 6.51 -5.52 3.59
CA LYS A 288 6.87 -6.15 4.88
C LYS A 288 7.74 -5.26 5.75
N ILE A 289 7.13 -4.59 6.72
CA ILE A 289 7.86 -4.06 7.88
C ILE A 289 8.58 -5.26 8.53
N PRO A 290 9.91 -5.42 8.39
CA PRO A 290 10.63 -6.47 9.08
C PRO A 290 10.95 -5.90 10.45
N PHE A 291 10.10 -6.19 11.42
CA PHE A 291 10.38 -5.85 12.80
C PHE A 291 11.54 -6.73 13.29
N ARG A 292 12.77 -6.22 13.22
CA ARG A 292 13.84 -6.74 14.06
C ARG A 292 13.47 -6.38 15.50
N ARG A 293 13.44 -7.38 16.40
CA ARG A 293 13.48 -7.11 17.84
C ARG A 293 14.71 -6.24 18.11
N CYS A 294 14.49 -4.97 18.45
CA CYS A 294 15.50 -4.20 19.18
C CYS A 294 15.62 -4.84 20.57
N SER A 295 16.53 -5.79 20.71
CA SER A 295 17.06 -6.20 22.01
C SER A 295 17.65 -4.94 22.64
N HIS A 296 16.94 -4.39 23.63
CA HIS A 296 17.45 -3.31 24.45
C HIS A 296 18.70 -3.85 25.16
N GLY A 297 19.85 -3.27 24.83
CA GLY A 297 21.02 -3.35 25.70
C GLY A 297 20.68 -2.54 26.96
N PHE A 298 20.64 -3.24 28.08
CA PHE A 298 21.02 -2.64 29.35
C PHE A 298 22.53 -2.40 29.33
#